data_AF-A0A507EE66-F1
#
_entry.id   AF-A0A507EE66-F1
#
_cell.length_a   1.000
_cell.length_b   1.000
_cell.length_c   1.000
_cell.angle_alpha   90.00
_cell.angle_beta   90.00
_cell.angle_gamma   90.00
#
_symmetry.space_group_name_H-M   'P 1'
#
loop_
_entity.id
_entity.type
_entity.pdbx_description
1 polymer ?
#
loop_
_entity_poly.entity_id
_entity_poly.type
_entity_poly.pdbx_seq_one_letter_code
_entity_poly.pdbx_strand_id
1 'polypeptide(L)'
;MIVRPRIAEHARLPPLLSTIDGRTIDLKKLARDFILIVIILKAPWCPVCPTLLSLLSFLGFTADEDDPQEWSDPFTSEVRTVTREHRKFNHILLAYDARFIVMCPGQAGALLEIAHRTGWDRVPEVSFVADAELQLVEQLGLRTVAGAWPSTVRVLPDLSARTIEIGRSAGYYGDHTLLLRLATTRRTEESNAVSALKQSQTLSARLQAECAASTHYDYPAKDKLPLELLTTITSQIAATEISHFRSGNDSPVHSTLGEAAKTCKSWRYVSLVTGSHNLQEQIKKVEKLLAKCPKTGRILTCTDEDWGYGYPAGAQVPPVSIVTLEREVCELARIKTWIYDVFGSLGAHAAKDATPSVSERIKDIPPSAT
;
A
#
# COMPACT_ATOMS: atom_id res chain seq x y z
N MET A 1 16.86 -19.28 -32.64
CA MET A 1 16.07 -19.08 -31.41
C MET A 1 16.56 -17.79 -30.76
N ILE A 2 15.79 -16.69 -30.84
CA ILE A 2 16.17 -15.44 -30.17
C ILE A 2 15.80 -15.60 -28.70
N VAL A 3 16.79 -15.91 -27.86
CA VAL A 3 16.61 -15.95 -26.41
C VAL A 3 16.37 -14.52 -25.95
N ARG A 4 15.13 -14.18 -25.59
CA ARG A 4 14.86 -12.90 -24.93
C ARG A 4 15.46 -12.97 -23.53
N PRO A 5 16.31 -12.02 -23.13
CA PRO A 5 16.86 -12.00 -21.79
C PRO A 5 15.70 -11.91 -20.77
N ARG A 6 15.84 -12.64 -19.67
CA ARG A 6 14.88 -12.66 -18.56
C ARG A 6 15.66 -12.68 -17.26
N ILE A 7 15.11 -12.05 -16.23
CA ILE A 7 15.61 -12.22 -14.87
C ILE A 7 15.45 -13.70 -14.48
N ALA A 8 16.45 -14.25 -13.79
CA ALA A 8 16.38 -15.62 -13.29
C ALA A 8 15.17 -15.80 -12.34
N GLU A 9 14.47 -16.92 -12.44
CA GLU A 9 13.19 -17.17 -11.73
C GLU A 9 13.30 -17.05 -10.19
N HIS A 10 14.51 -17.26 -9.66
CA HIS A 10 14.80 -17.16 -8.23
C HIS A 10 15.78 -16.03 -7.90
N ALA A 11 15.95 -15.08 -8.82
CA ALA A 11 16.81 -13.91 -8.60
C ALA A 11 16.29 -13.09 -7.43
N ARG A 12 17.12 -13.00 -6.39
CA ARG A 12 16.90 -12.13 -5.24
C ARG A 12 18.09 -11.22 -5.09
N LEU A 13 17.89 -9.97 -4.69
CA LEU A 13 19.00 -9.10 -4.31
C LEU A 13 19.39 -9.35 -2.84
N PRO A 14 20.64 -9.08 -2.46
CA PRO A 14 21.04 -9.14 -1.06
C PRO A 14 20.25 -8.11 -0.23
N PRO A 15 19.96 -8.39 1.05
CA PRO A 15 19.16 -7.50 1.90
C PRO A 15 19.83 -6.14 2.15
N LEU A 16 21.16 -6.11 2.11
CA LEU A 16 21.97 -4.92 2.31
C LEU A 16 22.79 -4.66 1.05
N LEU A 17 22.82 -3.41 0.60
CA LEU A 17 23.71 -2.94 -0.47
C LEU A 17 24.58 -1.79 0.02
N SER A 18 25.84 -1.80 -0.39
CA SER A 18 26.76 -0.68 -0.21
C SER A 18 26.69 0.25 -1.41
N THR A 19 26.53 1.54 -1.16
CA THR A 19 26.50 2.57 -2.19
C THR A 19 27.89 3.15 -2.46
N ILE A 20 28.01 3.88 -3.57
CA ILE A 20 29.26 4.56 -3.94
C ILE A 20 29.69 5.67 -2.96
N ASP A 21 28.76 6.20 -2.16
CA ASP A 21 29.04 7.18 -1.09
C ASP A 21 29.29 6.51 0.28
N GLY A 22 29.45 5.18 0.32
CA GLY A 22 29.80 4.43 1.53
C GLY A 22 28.64 4.17 2.49
N ARG A 23 27.40 4.52 2.12
CA ARG A 23 26.21 4.20 2.90
C ARG A 23 25.79 2.75 2.69
N THR A 24 25.06 2.21 3.66
CA THR A 24 24.43 0.90 3.54
C THR A 24 22.93 1.06 3.47
N ILE A 25 22.31 0.38 2.51
CA ILE A 25 20.87 0.44 2.26
C ILE A 25 20.23 -0.88 2.66
N ASP A 26 19.18 -0.81 3.48
CA ASP A 26 18.29 -1.93 3.75
C ASP A 26 17.20 -2.03 2.66
N LEU A 27 17.39 -2.94 1.72
CA LEU A 27 16.45 -3.18 0.62
C LEU A 27 15.11 -3.71 1.11
N LYS A 28 15.09 -4.49 2.19
CA LYS A 28 13.86 -5.08 2.72
C LYS A 28 13.00 -4.02 3.39
N LYS A 29 13.61 -3.03 4.05
CA LYS A 29 12.91 -1.85 4.54
C LYS A 29 12.40 -1.01 3.37
N LEU A 30 13.26 -0.63 2.42
CA LEU A 30 12.84 0.19 1.28
C LEU A 30 11.73 -0.44 0.44
N ALA A 31 11.82 -1.73 0.12
CA ALA A 31 10.81 -2.43 -0.69
C ALA A 31 9.48 -2.64 0.04
N ARG A 32 9.44 -2.54 1.38
CA ARG A 32 8.20 -2.54 2.16
C ARG A 32 7.51 -1.19 2.12
N ASP A 33 8.30 -0.12 2.18
CA ASP A 33 7.80 1.24 2.36
C ASP A 33 7.52 1.93 1.01
N PHE A 34 8.20 1.54 -0.07
CA PHE A 34 8.13 2.19 -1.38
C PHE A 34 8.11 1.19 -2.54
N ILE A 35 7.73 1.67 -3.74
CA ILE A 35 7.99 0.93 -4.98
C ILE A 35 9.49 1.02 -5.29
N LEU A 36 10.24 -0.01 -4.91
CA LEU A 36 11.69 -0.05 -5.13
C LEU A 36 12.01 -0.44 -6.58
N ILE A 37 12.63 0.48 -7.31
CA ILE A 37 13.05 0.32 -8.71
C ILE A 37 14.58 0.30 -8.76
N VAL A 38 15.15 -0.72 -9.41
CA VAL A 38 16.57 -0.79 -9.74
C VAL A 38 16.73 -0.55 -11.24
N ILE A 39 17.46 0.50 -11.60
CA ILE A 39 17.86 0.82 -12.96
C ILE A 39 19.27 0.28 -13.15
N ILE A 40 19.39 -0.74 -14.00
CA ILE A 40 20.66 -1.38 -14.33
C ILE A 40 21.20 -0.75 -15.61
N LEU A 41 22.39 -0.17 -15.54
CA LEU A 41 23.12 0.33 -16.70
C LEU A 41 23.98 -0.79 -17.30
N LYS A 42 24.25 -0.71 -18.61
CA LYS A 42 25.06 -1.73 -19.29
C LYS A 42 26.50 -1.74 -18.79
N ALA A 43 27.12 -0.57 -18.77
CA ALA A 43 28.50 -0.31 -18.39
C ALA A 43 28.70 1.22 -18.27
N PRO A 44 29.77 1.70 -17.61
CA PRO A 44 29.94 3.13 -17.37
C PRO A 44 30.17 3.94 -18.65
N TRP A 45 30.80 3.32 -19.65
CA TRP A 45 31.09 3.92 -20.95
C TRP A 45 29.90 3.88 -21.92
N CYS A 46 28.77 3.25 -21.56
CA CYS A 46 27.63 3.14 -22.46
C CYS A 46 26.92 4.50 -22.59
N PRO A 47 26.86 5.11 -23.78
CA PRO A 47 26.31 6.46 -23.92
C PRO A 47 24.78 6.48 -23.81
N VAL A 48 24.11 5.38 -24.17
CA VAL A 48 22.62 5.26 -24.19
C VAL A 48 22.02 5.13 -22.79
N CYS A 49 22.74 4.49 -21.84
CA CYS A 49 22.17 4.16 -20.54
C CYS A 49 21.89 5.38 -19.65
N PRO A 50 22.81 6.36 -19.52
CA PRO A 50 22.58 7.59 -18.76
C PRO A 50 21.43 8.44 -19.31
N THR A 51 21.13 8.34 -20.61
CA THR A 51 20.06 9.09 -21.27
C THR A 51 18.68 8.79 -20.68
N LEU A 52 18.44 7.57 -20.19
CA LEU A 52 17.22 7.26 -19.45
C LEU A 52 17.07 8.16 -18.21
N LEU A 53 18.15 8.39 -17.46
CA LEU A 53 18.10 9.19 -16.24
C LEU A 53 17.78 10.66 -16.56
N SER A 54 18.43 11.21 -17.59
CA SER A 54 18.14 12.56 -18.10
C SER A 54 16.70 12.68 -18.62
N LEU A 55 16.21 11.67 -19.33
CA LEU A 55 14.84 11.64 -19.83
C LEU A 55 13.83 11.57 -18.68
N LEU A 56 14.08 10.76 -17.65
CA LEU A 56 13.21 10.69 -16.47
C LEU A 56 13.21 12.02 -15.68
N SER A 57 14.33 12.73 -15.59
CA SER A 57 14.36 14.11 -15.05
C SER A 57 13.42 15.03 -15.82
N PHE A 58 13.57 15.10 -17.15
CA PHE A 58 12.67 15.87 -18.02
C PHE A 58 11.20 15.48 -17.87
N LEU A 59 10.91 14.18 -17.78
CA LEU A 59 9.54 13.68 -17.66
C LEU A 59 8.90 14.00 -16.31
N GLY A 60 9.66 14.44 -15.31
CA GLY A 60 9.13 14.92 -14.03
C GLY A 60 9.82 14.37 -12.79
N PHE A 61 10.94 13.65 -12.90
CA PHE A 61 11.64 13.19 -11.70
C PHE A 61 12.15 14.36 -10.84
N THR A 62 12.69 15.41 -11.46
CA THR A 62 13.08 16.65 -10.77
C THR A 62 11.95 17.69 -10.84
N ALA A 63 11.86 18.52 -9.80
CA ALA A 63 10.77 19.47 -9.56
C ALA A 63 11.05 20.90 -10.06
N ASP A 64 12.06 21.11 -10.89
CA ASP A 64 12.49 22.45 -11.27
C ASP A 64 11.35 23.22 -11.97
N GLU A 65 11.23 24.53 -11.70
CA GLU A 65 10.10 25.33 -12.20
C GLU A 65 10.37 25.96 -13.57
N ASP A 66 11.65 26.12 -13.96
CA ASP A 66 12.11 26.75 -15.21
C ASP A 66 12.31 25.73 -16.36
N ASP A 67 11.39 24.79 -16.43
CA ASP A 67 11.67 23.51 -17.05
C ASP A 67 11.30 23.47 -18.54
N PRO A 68 12.19 22.97 -19.43
CA PRO A 68 11.90 22.89 -20.86
C PRO A 68 10.73 21.93 -21.10
N GLN A 69 9.77 22.36 -21.94
CA GLN A 69 8.66 21.52 -22.39
C GLN A 69 9.07 20.52 -23.47
N GLU A 70 10.26 20.73 -24.05
CA GLU A 70 10.83 19.92 -25.11
C GLU A 70 12.14 19.29 -24.66
N TRP A 71 12.35 18.04 -25.06
CA TRP A 71 13.58 17.31 -24.88
C TRP A 71 14.00 16.70 -26.21
N SER A 72 15.23 16.96 -26.63
CA SER A 72 15.78 16.38 -27.86
C SER A 72 16.60 15.15 -27.53
N ASP A 73 16.29 14.05 -28.21
CA ASP A 73 17.04 12.80 -28.09
C ASP A 73 18.46 12.97 -28.66
N PRO A 74 19.52 12.73 -27.87
CA PRO A 74 20.90 12.97 -28.31
C PRO A 74 21.39 11.98 -29.39
N PHE A 75 20.66 10.91 -29.68
CA PHE A 75 21.03 9.90 -30.68
C PHE A 75 20.12 9.90 -31.91
N THR A 76 18.83 10.22 -31.74
CA THR A 76 17.86 10.21 -32.86
C THR A 76 17.48 11.62 -33.31
N SER A 77 17.83 12.66 -32.53
CA SER A 77 17.37 14.04 -32.72
C SER A 77 15.85 14.21 -32.65
N GLU A 78 15.12 13.19 -32.21
CA GLU A 78 13.68 13.25 -32.03
C GLU A 78 13.35 14.19 -30.87
N VAL A 79 12.41 15.10 -31.09
CA VAL A 79 11.93 16.02 -30.05
C VAL A 79 10.72 15.40 -29.37
N ARG A 80 10.82 15.24 -28.05
CA ARG A 80 9.72 14.81 -27.18
C ARG A 80 9.19 16.00 -26.42
N THR A 81 7.87 16.06 -26.26
CA THR A 81 7.20 17.10 -25.47
C THR A 81 6.49 16.49 -24.27
N VAL A 82 6.40 17.25 -23.18
CA VAL A 82 5.60 16.88 -22.00
C VAL A 82 4.82 18.08 -21.50
N THR A 83 3.52 17.90 -21.27
CA THR A 83 2.69 18.96 -20.69
C THR A 83 3.03 19.14 -19.21
N ARG A 84 2.74 20.33 -18.66
CA ARG A 84 2.99 20.63 -17.26
C ARG A 84 2.21 19.69 -16.33
N GLU A 85 1.01 19.31 -16.72
CA GLU A 85 0.11 18.42 -15.97
C GLU A 85 0.66 16.98 -15.96
N HIS A 86 1.08 16.46 -17.11
CA HIS A 86 1.72 15.14 -17.19
C HIS A 86 3.00 15.10 -16.37
N ARG A 87 3.80 16.17 -16.42
CA ARG A 87 5.03 16.25 -15.64
C ARG A 87 4.76 16.25 -14.13
N LYS A 88 3.76 17.00 -13.65
CA LYS A 88 3.34 16.98 -12.23
C LYS A 88 2.90 15.58 -11.81
N PHE A 89 2.13 14.88 -12.65
CA PHE A 89 1.70 13.52 -12.36
C PHE A 89 2.90 12.55 -12.32
N ASN A 90 3.77 12.60 -13.32
CA ASN A 90 5.00 11.81 -13.35
C ASN A 90 5.90 12.12 -12.15
N HIS A 91 5.94 13.36 -11.67
CA HIS A 91 6.67 13.73 -10.46
C HIS A 91 6.15 12.99 -9.23
N ILE A 92 4.83 12.83 -9.11
CA ILE A 92 4.23 11.99 -8.05
C ILE A 92 4.74 10.54 -8.18
N LEU A 93 4.66 9.97 -9.39
CA LEU A 93 5.08 8.58 -9.63
C LEU A 93 6.57 8.35 -9.38
N LEU A 94 7.43 9.26 -9.84
CA LEU A 94 8.87 9.08 -9.85
C LEU A 94 9.50 9.55 -8.52
N ALA A 95 9.09 10.68 -7.95
CA ALA A 95 9.72 11.23 -6.75
C ALA A 95 9.09 10.72 -5.44
N TYR A 96 7.78 10.42 -5.44
CA TYR A 96 7.05 10.07 -4.22
C TYR A 96 6.69 8.59 -4.11
N ASP A 97 6.19 7.97 -5.19
CA ASP A 97 5.78 6.55 -5.16
C ASP A 97 6.98 5.61 -5.21
N ALA A 98 8.03 6.00 -5.93
CA ALA A 98 9.18 5.16 -6.22
C ALA A 98 10.43 5.57 -5.43
N ARG A 99 11.30 4.58 -5.21
CA ARG A 99 12.70 4.79 -4.79
C ARG A 99 13.61 4.13 -5.80
N PHE A 100 14.69 4.82 -6.17
CA PHE A 100 15.56 4.38 -7.25
C PHE A 100 16.92 3.95 -6.74
N ILE A 101 17.36 2.79 -7.20
CA ILE A 101 18.74 2.35 -7.10
C ILE A 101 19.30 2.28 -8.52
N VAL A 102 20.32 3.08 -8.81
CA VAL A 102 21.05 3.00 -10.08
C VAL A 102 22.24 2.07 -9.87
N MET A 103 22.20 0.93 -10.55
CA MET A 103 23.26 -0.07 -10.50
C MET A 103 24.04 -0.08 -11.82
N CYS A 104 25.36 -0.11 -11.76
CA CYS A 104 26.21 -0.16 -12.94
C CYS A 104 27.38 -1.11 -12.72
N PRO A 105 27.68 -2.00 -13.68
CA PRO A 105 28.97 -2.67 -13.76
C PRO A 105 30.15 -1.70 -13.70
N GLY A 106 31.24 -2.10 -13.06
CA GLY A 106 32.50 -1.35 -13.04
C GLY A 106 32.72 -0.51 -11.77
N GLN A 107 33.75 0.32 -11.81
CA GLN A 107 34.28 1.01 -10.64
C GLN A 107 33.37 2.14 -10.15
N ALA A 108 33.34 2.36 -8.83
CA ALA A 108 32.52 3.39 -8.18
C ALA A 108 32.77 4.80 -8.74
N GLY A 109 34.02 5.15 -9.05
CA GLY A 109 34.37 6.46 -9.60
C GLY A 109 33.67 6.75 -10.95
N ALA A 110 33.59 5.77 -11.84
CA ALA A 110 32.92 5.95 -13.13
C ALA A 110 31.39 6.08 -12.99
N LEU A 111 30.81 5.41 -12.00
CA LEU A 111 29.39 5.57 -11.69
C LEU A 111 29.10 6.94 -11.04
N LEU A 112 30.03 7.46 -10.23
CA LEU A 112 29.94 8.80 -9.65
C LEU A 112 29.91 9.89 -10.73
N GLU A 113 30.73 9.76 -11.78
CA GLU A 113 30.68 10.68 -12.93
C GLU A 113 29.32 10.68 -13.65
N ILE A 114 28.71 9.50 -13.81
CA ILE A 114 27.35 9.37 -14.36
C ILE A 114 26.33 10.06 -13.45
N ALA A 115 26.45 9.85 -12.14
CA ALA A 115 25.56 10.45 -11.16
C ALA A 115 25.62 11.99 -11.23
N HIS A 116 26.83 12.57 -11.19
CA HIS A 116 27.05 14.01 -11.32
C HIS A 116 26.54 14.60 -12.64
N ARG A 117 26.80 13.94 -13.77
CA ARG A 117 26.36 14.42 -15.09
C ARG A 117 24.83 14.44 -15.21
N THR A 118 24.15 13.51 -14.56
CA THR A 118 22.69 13.42 -14.60
C THR A 118 22.02 14.26 -13.51
N GLY A 119 22.78 14.70 -12.50
CA GLY A 119 22.29 15.45 -11.34
C GLY A 119 21.53 14.60 -10.32
N TRP A 120 21.44 13.29 -10.55
CA TRP A 120 20.69 12.36 -9.70
C TRP A 120 21.39 12.08 -8.36
N ASP A 121 22.69 12.39 -8.25
CA ASP A 121 23.44 12.37 -6.99
C ASP A 121 22.93 13.39 -5.95
N ARG A 122 22.22 14.43 -6.41
CA ARG A 122 21.64 15.47 -5.56
C ARG A 122 20.28 15.09 -4.97
N VAL A 123 19.70 13.98 -5.43
CA VAL A 123 18.37 13.52 -5.02
C VAL A 123 18.54 12.49 -3.89
N PRO A 124 18.14 12.80 -2.64
CA PRO A 124 18.33 11.90 -1.49
C PRO A 124 17.68 10.52 -1.64
N GLU A 125 16.61 10.44 -2.42
CA GLU A 125 15.82 9.23 -2.70
C GLU A 125 16.48 8.29 -3.72
N VAL A 126 17.58 8.70 -4.33
CA VAL A 126 18.37 7.90 -5.28
C VAL A 126 19.61 7.37 -4.60
N SER A 127 19.94 6.12 -4.92
CA SER A 127 21.19 5.51 -4.49
C SER A 127 21.93 4.89 -5.66
N PHE A 128 23.25 5.05 -5.66
CA PHE A 128 24.11 4.50 -6.70
C PHE A 128 24.93 3.34 -6.15
N VAL A 129 24.91 2.20 -6.84
CA VAL A 129 25.58 0.96 -6.44
C VAL A 129 26.49 0.51 -7.58
N ALA A 130 27.79 0.45 -7.32
CA ALA A 130 28.75 -0.13 -8.24
C ALA A 130 28.77 -1.65 -8.10
N ASP A 131 28.63 -2.37 -9.22
CA ASP A 131 28.76 -3.81 -9.31
C ASP A 131 30.08 -4.16 -10.03
N ALA A 132 31.20 -3.81 -9.39
CA ALA A 132 32.53 -3.91 -9.99
C ALA A 132 32.87 -5.32 -10.47
N GLU A 133 32.45 -6.33 -9.71
CA GLU A 133 32.72 -7.75 -9.98
C GLU A 133 31.57 -8.46 -10.71
N LEU A 134 30.56 -7.73 -11.18
CA LEU A 134 29.38 -8.25 -11.87
C LEU A 134 28.55 -9.27 -11.05
N GLN A 135 28.73 -9.33 -9.73
CA GLN A 135 28.09 -10.32 -8.87
C GLN A 135 26.57 -10.12 -8.82
N LEU A 136 26.13 -8.87 -8.71
CA LEU A 136 24.70 -8.55 -8.62
C LEU A 136 24.00 -8.80 -9.95
N VAL A 137 24.60 -8.37 -11.07
CA VAL A 137 24.01 -8.61 -12.40
C VAL A 137 24.02 -10.08 -12.79
N GLU A 138 25.03 -10.85 -12.35
CA GLU A 138 25.08 -12.31 -12.53
C GLU A 138 24.00 -13.00 -11.71
N GLN A 139 23.80 -12.61 -10.45
CA GLN A 139 22.72 -13.11 -9.59
C GLN A 139 21.33 -12.84 -10.16
N LEU A 140 21.17 -11.75 -10.92
CA LEU A 140 19.93 -11.44 -11.63
C LEU A 140 19.78 -12.20 -12.97
N GLY A 141 20.82 -12.89 -13.45
CA GLY A 141 20.84 -13.54 -14.76
C GLY A 141 20.96 -12.56 -15.94
N LEU A 142 21.49 -11.35 -15.69
CA LEU A 142 21.58 -10.25 -16.67
C LEU A 142 23.01 -9.98 -17.14
N ARG A 143 23.98 -10.79 -16.75
CA ARG A 143 25.37 -10.67 -17.20
C ARG A 143 25.50 -10.89 -18.72
N THR A 144 26.35 -10.09 -19.35
CA THR A 144 26.75 -10.20 -20.75
C THR A 144 28.26 -10.16 -20.88
N VAL A 145 28.79 -10.42 -22.08
CA VAL A 145 30.23 -10.30 -22.36
C VAL A 145 30.73 -8.87 -22.18
N ALA A 146 29.88 -7.87 -22.44
CA ALA A 146 30.25 -6.45 -22.44
C ALA A 146 29.73 -5.66 -21.23
N GLY A 147 29.40 -6.34 -20.13
CA GLY A 147 28.77 -5.75 -18.94
C GLY A 147 27.44 -6.40 -18.63
N ALA A 148 26.37 -5.62 -18.46
CA ALA A 148 25.03 -6.12 -18.15
C ALA A 148 24.02 -5.84 -19.27
N TRP A 149 22.95 -6.61 -19.33
CA TRP A 149 21.75 -6.23 -20.05
C TRP A 149 21.13 -5.01 -19.36
N PRO A 150 21.07 -3.83 -20.02
CA PRO A 150 20.49 -2.66 -19.41
C PRO A 150 19.01 -2.91 -19.15
N SER A 151 18.57 -2.69 -17.92
CA SER A 151 17.25 -3.16 -17.48
C SER A 151 16.64 -2.21 -16.45
N THR A 152 15.34 -2.27 -16.31
CA THR A 152 14.59 -1.64 -15.22
C THR A 152 13.83 -2.74 -14.51
N VAL A 153 14.04 -2.90 -13.21
CA VAL A 153 13.48 -4.01 -12.43
C VAL A 153 12.83 -3.48 -11.15
N ARG A 154 11.72 -4.10 -10.74
CA ARG A 154 11.07 -3.87 -9.45
C ARG A 154 11.56 -4.89 -8.44
N VAL A 155 11.94 -4.43 -7.26
CA VAL A 155 12.30 -5.30 -6.13
C VAL A 155 11.11 -5.42 -5.19
N LEU A 156 10.75 -6.65 -4.85
CA LEU A 156 9.65 -6.94 -3.93
C LEU A 156 10.11 -7.03 -2.46
N PRO A 157 9.20 -6.99 -1.47
CA PRO A 157 9.55 -7.10 -0.05
C PRO A 157 10.29 -8.39 0.35
N ASP A 158 10.16 -9.46 -0.44
CA ASP A 158 10.88 -10.72 -0.28
C ASP A 158 12.24 -10.74 -1.01
N LEU A 159 12.64 -9.57 -1.53
CA LEU A 159 13.84 -9.29 -2.31
C LEU A 159 13.88 -9.92 -3.70
N SER A 160 12.78 -10.56 -4.14
CA SER A 160 12.67 -11.04 -5.51
C SER A 160 12.63 -9.87 -6.51
N ALA A 161 13.31 -10.03 -7.64
CA ALA A 161 13.32 -9.04 -8.71
C ALA A 161 12.34 -9.41 -9.81
N ARG A 162 11.54 -8.44 -10.26
CA ARG A 162 10.62 -8.57 -11.40
C ARG A 162 10.99 -7.59 -12.48
N THR A 163 11.06 -8.07 -13.72
CA THR A 163 11.32 -7.24 -14.87
C THR A 163 10.20 -6.23 -15.10
N ILE A 164 10.57 -4.97 -15.29
CA ILE A 164 9.73 -3.96 -15.94
C ILE A 164 10.13 -3.88 -17.41
N GLU A 165 11.42 -3.69 -17.69
CA GLU A 165 11.97 -3.55 -19.04
C GLU A 165 13.38 -4.17 -19.12
N ILE A 166 13.72 -4.80 -20.25
CA ILE A 166 15.08 -5.30 -20.54
C ILE A 166 15.47 -4.91 -21.96
N GLY A 167 16.66 -4.30 -22.08
CA GLY A 167 17.18 -3.77 -23.32
C GLY A 167 16.94 -2.28 -23.41
N ARG A 168 17.87 -1.60 -24.08
CA ARG A 168 17.79 -0.18 -24.43
C ARG A 168 18.51 0.05 -25.75
N SER A 169 18.02 0.98 -26.54
CA SER A 169 18.64 1.47 -27.77
C SER A 169 18.39 2.97 -27.93
N ALA A 170 19.06 3.59 -28.91
CA ALA A 170 18.70 4.97 -29.31
C ALA A 170 17.19 5.05 -29.60
N GLY A 171 16.53 6.07 -29.06
CA GLY A 171 15.07 6.26 -29.14
C GLY A 171 14.22 5.32 -28.26
N TYR A 172 14.80 4.32 -27.60
CA TYR A 172 14.07 3.35 -26.76
C TYR A 172 14.79 3.09 -25.44
N TYR A 173 14.36 3.79 -24.38
CA TYR A 173 15.04 3.78 -23.07
C TYR A 173 14.28 2.99 -21.98
N GLY A 174 13.01 2.65 -22.21
CA GLY A 174 12.16 1.96 -21.24
C GLY A 174 11.39 2.88 -20.28
N ASP A 175 11.43 4.19 -20.52
CA ASP A 175 10.71 5.23 -19.77
C ASP A 175 9.19 5.02 -19.81
N HIS A 176 8.63 4.74 -20.99
CA HIS A 176 7.20 4.49 -21.15
C HIS A 176 6.72 3.28 -20.33
N THR A 177 7.42 2.15 -20.42
CA THR A 177 7.06 0.93 -19.67
C THR A 177 7.15 1.15 -18.16
N LEU A 178 8.16 1.91 -17.69
CA LEU A 178 8.30 2.27 -16.28
C LEU A 178 7.13 3.15 -15.80
N LEU A 179 6.85 4.25 -16.49
CA LEU A 179 5.76 5.16 -16.11
C LEU A 179 4.41 4.45 -16.14
N LEU A 180 4.13 3.67 -17.19
CA LEU A 180 2.90 2.89 -17.29
C LEU A 180 2.75 1.90 -16.13
N ARG A 181 3.84 1.23 -15.73
CA ARG A 181 3.83 0.28 -14.60
C ARG A 181 3.58 1.00 -13.27
N LEU A 182 4.21 2.14 -13.04
CA LEU A 182 4.01 2.95 -11.83
C LEU A 182 2.57 3.47 -11.77
N ALA A 183 2.08 4.08 -12.85
CA ALA A 183 0.69 4.54 -12.94
C ALA A 183 -0.30 3.39 -12.70
N THR A 184 -0.13 2.25 -13.37
CA THR A 184 -1.02 1.08 -13.18
C THR A 184 -1.00 0.58 -11.73
N THR A 185 0.17 0.58 -11.08
CA THR A 185 0.30 0.18 -9.67
C THR A 185 -0.47 1.14 -8.78
N ARG A 186 -0.23 2.45 -8.92
CA ARG A 186 -0.95 3.49 -8.20
C ARG A 186 -2.45 3.39 -8.38
N ARG A 187 -2.93 3.22 -9.62
CA ARG A 187 -4.36 3.05 -9.93
C ARG A 187 -4.98 1.92 -9.12
N THR A 188 -4.29 0.79 -9.09
CA THR A 188 -4.77 -0.42 -8.43
C THR A 188 -4.87 -0.19 -6.93
N GLU A 189 -3.88 0.47 -6.34
CA GLU A 189 -3.85 0.79 -4.92
C GLU A 189 -4.93 1.82 -4.53
N GLU A 190 -5.08 2.90 -5.31
CA GLU A 190 -6.14 3.91 -5.11
C GLU A 190 -7.55 3.29 -5.26
N SER A 191 -7.77 2.46 -6.29
CA SER A 191 -9.05 1.78 -6.51
C SER A 191 -9.39 0.83 -5.36
N ASN A 192 -8.39 0.09 -4.85
CA ASN A 192 -8.55 -0.78 -3.69
C ASN A 192 -8.88 0.02 -2.42
N ALA A 193 -8.25 1.18 -2.23
CA ALA A 193 -8.52 2.07 -1.10
C ALA A 193 -9.95 2.62 -1.14
N VAL A 194 -10.40 3.11 -2.31
CA VAL A 194 -11.77 3.60 -2.51
C VAL A 194 -12.80 2.49 -2.29
N SER A 195 -12.56 1.29 -2.80
CA SER A 195 -13.45 0.14 -2.61
C SER A 195 -13.56 -0.23 -1.12
N ALA A 196 -12.44 -0.32 -0.41
CA ALA A 196 -12.41 -0.60 1.02
C ALA A 196 -13.10 0.51 1.85
N LEU A 197 -12.99 1.77 1.44
CA LEU A 197 -13.69 2.88 2.08
C LEU A 197 -15.22 2.75 1.94
N LYS A 198 -15.72 2.51 0.72
CA LYS A 198 -17.16 2.31 0.48
C LYS A 198 -17.72 1.14 1.28
N GLN A 199 -16.97 0.05 1.40
CA GLN A 199 -17.33 -1.08 2.25
C GLN A 199 -17.40 -0.67 3.73
N SER A 200 -16.42 0.08 4.21
CA SER A 200 -16.38 0.58 5.60
C SER A 200 -17.57 1.51 5.93
N GLN A 201 -17.89 2.44 5.03
CA GLN A 201 -19.05 3.32 5.17
C GLN A 201 -20.38 2.54 5.20
N THR A 202 -20.52 1.53 4.34
CA THR A 202 -21.70 0.64 4.31
C THR A 202 -21.86 -0.11 5.63
N LEU A 203 -20.77 -0.68 6.15
CA LEU A 203 -20.76 -1.37 7.45
C LEU A 203 -21.11 -0.43 8.60
N SER A 204 -20.55 0.79 8.59
CA SER A 204 -20.86 1.82 9.59
C SER A 204 -22.34 2.21 9.60
N ALA A 205 -22.92 2.51 8.44
CA ALA A 205 -24.34 2.87 8.34
C ALA A 205 -25.26 1.74 8.84
N ARG A 206 -24.91 0.49 8.55
CA ARG A 206 -25.63 -0.68 9.07
C ARG A 206 -25.52 -0.80 10.58
N LEU A 207 -24.31 -0.68 11.14
CA LEU A 207 -24.09 -0.75 12.59
C LEU A 207 -24.87 0.35 13.31
N GLN A 208 -24.90 1.57 12.78
CA GLN A 208 -25.69 2.67 13.32
C GLN A 208 -27.19 2.38 13.28
N ALA A 209 -27.70 1.80 12.20
CA ALA A 209 -29.11 1.41 12.09
C ALA A 209 -29.48 0.31 13.10
N GLU A 210 -28.63 -0.71 13.28
CA GLU A 210 -28.86 -1.76 14.27
C GLU A 210 -28.81 -1.22 15.71
N CYS A 211 -27.87 -0.32 16.02
CA CYS A 211 -27.80 0.34 17.32
C CYS A 211 -29.02 1.23 17.59
N ALA A 212 -29.51 1.98 16.60
CA ALA A 212 -30.71 2.80 16.74
C ALA A 212 -31.99 1.96 16.94
N ALA A 213 -32.07 0.80 16.30
CA ALA A 213 -33.17 -0.15 16.48
C ALA A 213 -33.10 -0.92 17.81
N SER A 214 -31.97 -0.87 18.50
CA SER A 214 -31.73 -1.51 19.79
C SER A 214 -32.11 -0.56 20.94
N THR A 215 -33.36 -0.59 21.39
CA THR A 215 -33.75 -0.01 22.68
C THR A 215 -32.88 -0.60 23.79
N HIS A 216 -32.31 0.27 24.65
CA HIS A 216 -31.27 0.05 25.66
C HIS A 216 -30.94 -1.41 26.05
N TYR A 217 -29.65 -1.73 25.92
CA TYR A 217 -29.07 -3.07 25.97
C TYR A 217 -28.64 -3.44 27.39
N ASP A 218 -29.25 -4.48 27.99
CA ASP A 218 -29.00 -4.90 29.39
C ASP A 218 -29.23 -6.41 29.56
N TYR A 219 -28.60 -7.26 28.71
CA TYR A 219 -29.03 -8.66 28.56
C TYR A 219 -27.99 -9.80 28.61
N PRO A 220 -26.65 -9.63 28.50
CA PRO A 220 -25.74 -10.76 28.75
C PRO A 220 -25.96 -11.37 30.15
N ALA A 221 -26.36 -10.53 31.12
CA ALA A 221 -26.67 -10.96 32.49
C ALA A 221 -28.00 -11.72 32.64
N LYS A 222 -29.00 -11.50 31.78
CA LYS A 222 -30.34 -12.10 31.92
C LYS A 222 -30.45 -13.52 31.35
N ASP A 223 -29.73 -13.82 30.27
CA ASP A 223 -29.80 -15.14 29.61
C ASP A 223 -28.80 -16.16 30.18
N LYS A 224 -27.98 -15.78 31.17
CA LYS A 224 -26.93 -16.62 31.79
C LYS A 224 -25.99 -17.29 30.77
N LEU A 225 -25.86 -16.73 29.57
CA LEU A 225 -24.94 -17.24 28.57
C LEU A 225 -23.50 -16.93 29.02
N PRO A 226 -22.61 -17.94 29.12
CA PRO A 226 -21.24 -17.70 29.50
C PRO A 226 -20.59 -16.74 28.49
N LEU A 227 -20.02 -15.64 28.98
CA LEU A 227 -19.39 -14.61 28.15
C LEU A 227 -18.34 -15.22 27.21
N GLU A 228 -17.59 -16.20 27.69
CA GLU A 228 -16.56 -16.96 26.96
C GLU A 228 -17.11 -17.64 25.70
N LEU A 229 -18.33 -18.17 25.81
CA LEU A 229 -19.01 -18.89 24.73
C LEU A 229 -19.52 -17.89 23.67
N LEU A 230 -20.03 -16.74 24.12
CA LEU A 230 -20.40 -15.63 23.23
C LEU A 230 -19.20 -15.03 22.49
N THR A 231 -18.06 -14.82 23.17
CA THR A 231 -16.82 -14.33 22.54
C THR A 231 -16.25 -15.31 21.52
N THR A 232 -16.37 -16.62 21.79
CA THR A 232 -15.90 -17.67 20.87
C THR A 232 -16.78 -17.72 19.62
N ILE A 233 -18.10 -17.72 19.79
CA ILE A 233 -19.08 -17.69 18.69
C ILE A 233 -18.90 -16.42 17.84
N THR A 234 -18.77 -15.25 18.46
CA THR A 234 -18.55 -13.99 17.71
C THR A 234 -17.24 -13.99 16.96
N SER A 235 -16.15 -14.48 17.55
CA SER A 235 -14.85 -14.53 16.86
C SER A 235 -14.89 -15.48 15.66
N GLN A 236 -15.56 -16.63 15.78
CA GLN A 236 -15.71 -17.60 14.69
C GLN A 236 -16.60 -17.07 13.56
N ILE A 237 -17.72 -16.44 13.91
CA ILE A 237 -18.62 -15.82 12.93
C ILE A 237 -17.92 -14.66 12.24
N ALA A 238 -17.25 -13.77 12.97
CA ALA A 238 -16.53 -12.63 12.40
C ALA A 238 -15.41 -13.09 11.46
N ALA A 239 -14.63 -14.11 11.83
CA ALA A 239 -13.62 -14.69 10.94
C ALA A 239 -14.24 -15.25 9.65
N THR A 240 -15.40 -15.89 9.75
CA THR A 240 -16.12 -16.46 8.61
C THR A 240 -16.69 -15.37 7.70
N GLU A 241 -17.31 -14.33 8.27
CA GLU A 241 -17.82 -13.18 7.52
C GLU A 241 -16.71 -12.37 6.86
N ILE A 242 -15.59 -12.14 7.56
CA ILE A 242 -14.39 -11.49 6.98
C ILE A 242 -13.87 -12.31 5.80
N SER A 243 -13.87 -13.64 5.89
CA SER A 243 -13.43 -14.50 4.80
C SER A 243 -14.35 -14.41 3.58
N HIS A 244 -15.67 -14.37 3.79
CA HIS A 244 -16.67 -14.20 2.73
C HIS A 244 -16.63 -12.80 2.09
N PHE A 245 -16.47 -11.75 2.90
CA PHE A 245 -16.28 -10.39 2.37
C PHE A 245 -14.98 -10.25 1.57
N ARG A 246 -13.91 -10.94 1.98
CA ARG A 246 -12.63 -10.94 1.26
C ARG A 246 -12.72 -11.64 -0.10
N SER A 247 -13.65 -12.57 -0.30
CA SER A 247 -13.79 -13.30 -1.56
C SER A 247 -14.59 -12.53 -2.63
N GLY A 248 -15.07 -11.31 -2.33
CA GLY A 248 -15.84 -10.51 -3.29
C GLY A 248 -17.21 -11.09 -3.63
N ASN A 249 -17.65 -12.11 -2.90
CA ASN A 249 -19.01 -12.62 -3.00
C ASN A 249 -19.90 -11.69 -2.18
N ASP A 250 -20.65 -10.82 -2.84
CA ASP A 250 -21.78 -10.07 -2.27
C ASP A 250 -22.97 -10.99 -1.87
N SER A 251 -22.73 -12.30 -1.75
CA SER A 251 -23.74 -13.32 -1.47
C SER A 251 -24.02 -13.43 0.04
N PRO A 252 -25.25 -13.79 0.46
CA PRO A 252 -25.93 -13.24 1.62
C PRO A 252 -25.64 -13.99 2.92
N VAL A 253 -24.38 -14.21 3.30
CA VAL A 253 -24.11 -14.83 4.62
C VAL A 253 -24.60 -13.90 5.75
N HIS A 254 -24.61 -12.58 5.53
CA HIS A 254 -25.24 -11.63 6.44
C HIS A 254 -26.77 -11.67 6.48
N SER A 255 -27.47 -12.31 5.51
CA SER A 255 -28.92 -12.52 5.68
C SER A 255 -29.17 -13.47 6.85
N THR A 256 -28.29 -14.44 7.08
CA THR A 256 -28.45 -15.41 8.18
C THR A 256 -28.25 -14.79 9.55
N LEU A 257 -27.27 -13.88 9.73
CA LEU A 257 -27.13 -13.14 11.00
C LEU A 257 -28.18 -12.05 11.16
N GLY A 258 -28.54 -11.32 10.10
CA GLY A 258 -29.64 -10.36 10.15
C GLY A 258 -31.00 -11.02 10.42
N GLU A 259 -31.23 -12.23 9.91
CA GLU A 259 -32.41 -13.05 10.21
C GLU A 259 -32.33 -13.64 11.63
N ALA A 260 -31.21 -14.20 12.05
CA ALA A 260 -31.02 -14.69 13.42
C ALA A 260 -31.17 -13.55 14.45
N ALA A 261 -30.66 -12.36 14.15
CA ALA A 261 -30.82 -11.16 14.98
C ALA A 261 -32.28 -10.69 15.05
N LYS A 262 -33.12 -10.98 14.06
CA LYS A 262 -34.57 -10.77 14.17
C LYS A 262 -35.22 -11.78 15.12
N THR A 263 -34.70 -13.00 15.21
CA THR A 263 -35.30 -14.08 16.03
C THR A 263 -35.03 -13.94 17.54
N CYS A 264 -33.88 -13.41 17.97
CA CYS A 264 -33.57 -13.27 19.40
C CYS A 264 -32.59 -12.14 19.70
N LYS A 265 -32.75 -11.50 20.87
CA LYS A 265 -31.91 -10.40 21.36
C LYS A 265 -30.44 -10.79 21.52
N SER A 266 -30.15 -12.01 21.95
CA SER A 266 -28.77 -12.52 22.06
C SER A 266 -28.06 -12.64 20.69
N TRP A 267 -28.79 -12.95 19.63
CA TRP A 267 -28.25 -12.92 18.26
C TRP A 267 -28.04 -11.49 17.73
N ARG A 268 -28.79 -10.49 18.23
CA ARG A 268 -28.49 -9.06 17.97
C ARG A 268 -27.17 -8.66 18.61
N TYR A 269 -26.85 -9.15 19.81
CA TYR A 269 -25.53 -8.94 20.41
C TYR A 269 -24.41 -9.41 19.48
N VAL A 270 -24.55 -10.66 19.04
CA VAL A 270 -23.55 -11.34 18.23
C VAL A 270 -23.41 -10.59 16.90
N SER A 271 -24.52 -10.17 16.28
CA SER A 271 -24.51 -9.32 15.08
C SER A 271 -23.74 -8.01 15.30
N LEU A 272 -24.05 -7.28 16.38
CA LEU A 272 -23.42 -6.00 16.70
C LEU A 272 -21.91 -6.12 16.96
N VAL A 273 -21.49 -7.10 17.77
CA VAL A 273 -20.07 -7.35 18.09
C VAL A 273 -19.30 -7.83 16.86
N THR A 274 -19.92 -8.69 16.04
CA THR A 274 -19.33 -9.17 14.79
C THR A 274 -19.18 -8.03 13.77
N GLY A 275 -20.23 -7.22 13.58
CA GLY A 275 -20.22 -6.05 12.70
C GLY A 275 -19.18 -5.01 13.12
N SER A 276 -19.04 -4.78 14.43
CA SER A 276 -17.99 -3.96 15.03
C SER A 276 -16.58 -4.47 14.69
N HIS A 277 -16.33 -5.76 14.91
CA HIS A 277 -15.04 -6.38 14.59
C HIS A 277 -14.70 -6.28 13.09
N ASN A 278 -15.69 -6.58 12.23
CA ASN A 278 -15.54 -6.48 10.79
C ASN A 278 -15.21 -5.04 10.36
N LEU A 279 -15.90 -4.04 10.90
CA LEU A 279 -15.64 -2.63 10.62
C LEU A 279 -14.23 -2.22 11.08
N GLN A 280 -13.80 -2.64 12.27
CA GLN A 280 -12.43 -2.36 12.74
C GLN A 280 -11.35 -2.94 11.80
N GLU A 281 -11.54 -4.18 11.34
CA GLU A 281 -10.60 -4.81 10.39
C GLU A 281 -10.61 -4.12 9.02
N GLN A 282 -11.77 -3.67 8.54
CA GLN A 282 -11.83 -2.88 7.30
C GLN A 282 -11.18 -1.50 7.46
N ILE A 283 -11.36 -0.82 8.59
CA ILE A 283 -10.68 0.45 8.87
C ILE A 283 -9.16 0.26 8.85
N LYS A 284 -8.63 -0.76 9.54
CA LYS A 284 -7.20 -1.10 9.49
C LYS A 284 -6.71 -1.37 8.06
N LYS A 285 -7.53 -2.02 7.23
CA LYS A 285 -7.23 -2.27 5.82
C LYS A 285 -7.15 -0.96 5.03
N VAL A 286 -8.10 -0.04 5.22
CA VAL A 286 -8.09 1.29 4.58
C VAL A 286 -6.87 2.08 5.03
N GLU A 287 -6.58 2.16 6.33
CA GLU A 287 -5.40 2.82 6.90
C GLU A 287 -4.10 2.27 6.27
N LYS A 288 -3.99 0.95 6.16
CA LYS A 288 -2.83 0.29 5.55
C LYS A 288 -2.70 0.56 4.05
N LEU A 289 -3.81 0.66 3.32
CA LEU A 289 -3.79 0.99 1.89
C LEU A 289 -3.40 2.44 1.67
N LEU A 290 -3.93 3.36 2.48
CA LEU A 290 -3.58 4.78 2.41
C LEU A 290 -2.15 5.06 2.84
N ALA A 291 -1.61 4.32 3.81
CA ALA A 291 -0.21 4.45 4.20
C ALA A 291 0.78 4.09 3.06
N LYS A 292 0.32 3.32 2.06
CA LYS A 292 1.11 2.99 0.86
C LYS A 292 0.96 4.03 -0.26
N CYS A 293 -0.15 4.77 -0.27
CA CYS A 293 -0.27 5.93 -1.13
C CYS A 293 0.66 7.03 -0.60
N PRO A 294 1.40 7.76 -1.44
CA PRO A 294 2.24 8.84 -0.97
C PRO A 294 1.35 9.91 -0.33
N LYS A 295 1.85 10.49 0.76
CA LYS A 295 1.20 11.58 1.51
C LYS A 295 1.23 12.93 0.80
N THR A 296 1.40 12.95 -0.52
CA THR A 296 1.27 14.18 -1.29
C THR A 296 -0.21 14.54 -1.35
N GLY A 297 -0.61 15.52 -0.54
CA GLY A 297 -1.98 16.05 -0.42
C GLY A 297 -2.55 16.70 -1.69
N ARG A 298 -2.25 16.17 -2.87
CA ARG A 298 -2.77 16.57 -4.17
C ARG A 298 -3.06 15.32 -4.98
N ILE A 299 -4.29 14.80 -4.85
CA ILE A 299 -4.90 14.20 -6.03
C ILE A 299 -5.21 15.37 -6.95
N LEU A 300 -4.62 15.37 -8.14
CA LEU A 300 -5.17 16.15 -9.24
C LEU A 300 -6.57 15.56 -9.49
N THR A 301 -7.59 16.19 -8.91
CA THR A 301 -8.98 15.89 -9.22
C THR A 301 -9.18 16.26 -10.68
N CYS A 302 -9.17 15.26 -11.56
CA CYS A 302 -9.47 15.46 -12.97
C CYS A 302 -11.00 15.52 -13.08
N THR A 303 -11.54 16.74 -13.11
CA THR A 303 -12.98 16.98 -13.32
C THR A 303 -13.33 17.21 -14.78
N ASP A 304 -12.35 17.24 -15.68
CA ASP A 304 -12.61 17.48 -17.09
C ASP A 304 -12.69 16.19 -17.91
N GLU A 305 -13.61 16.22 -18.87
CA GLU A 305 -14.01 15.14 -19.77
C GLU A 305 -12.91 14.71 -20.78
N ASP A 306 -11.69 15.24 -20.64
CA ASP A 306 -10.50 14.82 -21.38
C ASP A 306 -9.75 13.72 -20.63
N TRP A 307 -10.36 12.54 -20.60
CA TRP A 307 -9.78 11.21 -20.42
C TRP A 307 -8.32 11.11 -19.94
N GLY A 308 -8.13 10.89 -18.63
CA GLY A 308 -7.07 10.02 -18.10
C GLY A 308 -5.63 10.51 -18.28
N TYR A 309 -5.18 11.44 -17.45
CA TYR A 309 -3.76 11.78 -17.35
C TYR A 309 -2.95 10.60 -16.82
N GLY A 310 -2.05 10.06 -17.65
CA GLY A 310 -1.06 9.03 -17.30
C GLY A 310 -1.58 7.61 -17.04
N TYR A 311 -2.90 7.40 -17.05
CA TYR A 311 -3.50 6.07 -16.98
C TYR A 311 -3.76 5.52 -18.40
N PRO A 312 -3.59 4.20 -18.65
CA PRO A 312 -3.87 3.63 -19.97
C PRO A 312 -5.31 3.88 -20.42
N ALA A 313 -5.51 4.04 -21.73
CA ALA A 313 -6.81 4.31 -22.33
C ALA A 313 -7.92 3.38 -21.80
N GLY A 314 -9.09 3.95 -21.46
CA GLY A 314 -10.22 3.21 -20.88
C GLY A 314 -10.17 3.06 -19.34
N ALA A 315 -9.24 3.73 -18.67
CA ALA A 315 -9.12 3.68 -17.23
C ALA A 315 -10.23 4.45 -16.49
N GLN A 316 -11.27 3.75 -16.02
CA GLN A 316 -12.17 4.30 -15.00
C GLN A 316 -11.41 4.36 -13.66
N VAL A 317 -11.09 5.57 -13.19
CA VAL A 317 -10.62 5.83 -11.83
C VAL A 317 -11.74 6.59 -11.10
N PRO A 318 -12.25 6.10 -9.97
CA PRO A 318 -13.26 6.84 -9.22
C PRO A 318 -12.64 8.16 -8.72
N PRO A 319 -13.33 9.31 -8.86
CA PRO A 319 -12.77 10.65 -8.67
C PRO A 319 -12.53 11.05 -7.19
N VAL A 320 -12.36 10.08 -6.28
CA VAL A 320 -12.27 10.35 -4.85
C VAL A 320 -10.86 10.85 -4.51
N SER A 321 -10.75 12.13 -4.11
CA SER A 321 -9.47 12.73 -3.74
C SER A 321 -8.87 12.09 -2.47
N ILE A 322 -7.54 12.04 -2.33
CA ILE A 322 -6.87 11.53 -1.11
C ILE A 322 -7.29 12.35 0.11
N VAL A 323 -7.50 13.67 -0.04
CA VAL A 323 -8.00 14.53 1.03
C VAL A 323 -9.40 14.08 1.48
N THR A 324 -10.26 13.69 0.53
CA THR A 324 -11.54 13.07 0.84
C THR A 324 -11.31 11.75 1.57
N LEU A 325 -10.45 10.86 1.07
CA LEU A 325 -10.14 9.59 1.72
C LEU A 325 -9.63 9.79 3.16
N GLU A 326 -8.70 10.71 3.40
CA GLU A 326 -8.14 11.03 4.71
C GLU A 326 -9.20 11.58 5.66
N ARG A 327 -10.05 12.50 5.19
CA ARG A 327 -11.18 13.02 5.98
C ARG A 327 -12.13 11.89 6.37
N GLU A 328 -12.50 11.04 5.42
CA GLU A 328 -13.38 9.90 5.68
C GLU A 328 -12.72 8.87 6.62
N VAL A 329 -11.40 8.69 6.57
CA VAL A 329 -10.65 7.87 7.55
C VAL A 329 -10.67 8.50 8.93
N CYS A 330 -10.55 9.82 9.05
CA CYS A 330 -10.71 10.51 10.33
C CYS A 330 -12.11 10.30 10.92
N GLU A 331 -13.16 10.34 10.10
CA GLU A 331 -14.51 10.00 10.55
C GLU A 331 -14.63 8.52 10.95
N LEU A 332 -14.03 7.61 10.19
CA LEU A 332 -13.97 6.19 10.57
C LEU A 332 -13.19 5.96 11.87
N ALA A 333 -12.14 6.74 12.14
CA ALA A 333 -11.41 6.68 13.40
C ALA A 333 -12.29 7.12 14.58
N ARG A 334 -13.13 8.14 14.40
CA ARG A 334 -14.14 8.52 15.41
C ARG A 334 -15.15 7.40 15.65
N ILE A 335 -15.61 6.75 14.58
CA ILE A 335 -16.51 5.59 14.67
C ILE A 335 -15.84 4.44 15.41
N LYS A 336 -14.55 4.18 15.15
CA LYS A 336 -13.76 3.17 15.87
C LYS A 336 -13.68 3.49 17.37
N THR A 337 -13.46 4.75 17.76
CA THR A 337 -13.48 5.17 19.17
C THR A 337 -14.86 4.96 19.79
N TRP A 338 -15.93 5.38 19.11
CA TRP A 338 -17.30 5.16 19.57
C TRP A 338 -17.62 3.67 19.78
N ILE A 339 -17.17 2.81 18.87
CA ILE A 339 -17.27 1.35 19.01
C ILE A 339 -16.55 0.87 20.28
N TYR A 340 -15.33 1.34 20.53
CA TYR A 340 -14.61 0.99 21.75
C TYR A 340 -15.33 1.47 23.00
N ASP A 341 -15.93 2.65 22.98
CA ASP A 341 -16.65 3.19 24.14
C ASP A 341 -17.95 2.42 24.41
N VAL A 342 -18.74 2.16 23.35
CA VAL A 342 -20.01 1.42 23.46
C VAL A 342 -19.79 -0.03 23.87
N PHE A 343 -18.85 -0.73 23.25
CA PHE A 343 -18.64 -2.16 23.52
C PHE A 343 -17.60 -2.44 24.61
N GLY A 344 -16.67 -1.53 24.87
CA GLY A 344 -15.74 -1.60 26.01
C GLY A 344 -16.44 -1.34 27.35
N SER A 345 -17.41 -0.42 27.38
CA SER A 345 -18.27 -0.24 28.56
C SER A 345 -19.19 -1.44 28.81
N LEU A 346 -19.69 -2.11 27.76
CA LEU A 346 -20.47 -3.35 27.89
C LEU A 346 -19.66 -4.50 28.52
N GLY A 347 -18.37 -4.63 28.20
CA GLY A 347 -17.48 -5.59 28.85
C GLY A 347 -17.18 -5.24 30.31
N ALA A 348 -17.03 -3.95 30.62
CA ALA A 348 -16.77 -3.46 31.98
C ALA A 348 -18.00 -3.51 32.91
N HIS A 349 -19.21 -3.31 32.37
CA HIS A 349 -20.46 -3.45 33.14
C HIS A 349 -20.81 -4.92 33.38
N ALA A 350 -20.63 -5.80 32.39
CA ALA A 350 -20.81 -7.24 32.60
C ALA A 350 -19.86 -7.82 33.68
N ALA A 351 -18.66 -7.25 33.84
CA ALA A 351 -17.72 -7.63 34.89
C ALA A 351 -18.09 -7.07 36.29
N LYS A 352 -18.79 -5.92 36.36
CA LYS A 352 -19.28 -5.34 37.63
C LYS A 352 -20.58 -5.98 38.12
N ASP A 353 -21.43 -6.46 37.21
CA ASP A 353 -22.72 -7.08 37.54
C ASP A 353 -22.65 -8.61 37.70
N ALA A 354 -21.46 -9.21 37.53
CA ALA A 354 -21.15 -10.57 37.95
C ALA A 354 -21.03 -10.67 39.50
N THR A 355 -22.09 -10.27 40.21
CA THR A 355 -22.38 -10.35 41.66
C THR A 355 -21.40 -9.71 42.67
N PRO A 356 -21.90 -9.01 43.71
CA PRO A 356 -21.14 -8.87 44.95
C PRO A 356 -20.98 -10.25 45.58
N SER A 357 -19.76 -10.59 45.99
CA SER A 357 -19.48 -11.88 46.61
C SER A 357 -20.44 -12.16 47.79
N VAL A 358 -20.99 -13.36 47.82
CA VAL A 358 -21.78 -13.94 48.92
C VAL A 358 -20.84 -14.28 50.10
N SER A 359 -19.93 -13.37 50.48
CA SER A 359 -18.99 -13.58 51.59
C SER A 359 -19.19 -12.64 52.79
N GLU A 360 -20.18 -11.74 52.77
CA GLU A 360 -20.47 -10.84 53.91
C GLU A 360 -21.84 -11.06 54.60
N ARG A 361 -22.54 -12.16 54.31
CA ARG A 361 -23.70 -12.59 55.11
C ARG A 361 -23.46 -13.98 55.68
N ILE A 362 -22.59 -14.07 56.69
CA ILE A 362 -22.54 -15.04 57.82
C ILE A 362 -21.29 -14.61 58.62
N LYS A 363 -21.40 -13.62 59.50
CA LYS A 363 -20.40 -13.39 60.57
C LYS A 363 -20.94 -12.92 61.92
N ASP A 364 -22.18 -12.44 62.03
CA ASP A 364 -22.68 -11.91 63.31
C ASP A 364 -23.87 -12.68 63.90
N ILE A 365 -23.71 -13.98 64.10
CA ILE A 365 -24.51 -14.74 65.10
C ILE A 365 -23.54 -15.57 65.95
N PRO A 366 -23.25 -15.18 67.20
CA PRO A 366 -22.68 -16.09 68.18
C PRO A 366 -23.78 -16.99 68.80
N PRO A 367 -23.48 -18.28 69.07
CA PRO A 367 -24.42 -19.20 69.68
C PRO A 367 -24.43 -19.12 71.23
N SER A 368 -25.65 -19.03 71.77
CA SER A 368 -26.16 -19.45 73.10
C SER A 368 -25.54 -18.92 74.42
N ALA A 369 -26.42 -18.41 75.30
CA ALA A 369 -26.72 -18.93 76.65
C ALA A 369 -26.93 -17.85 77.73
N THR A 370 -28.16 -17.37 77.91
CA THR A 370 -29.00 -17.56 79.12
C THR A 370 -30.41 -17.02 78.86
#